data_AF-A0AAV8XHD8-F1
#
_entry.id   AF-A0AAV8XHD8-F1
#
_cell.length_a   1.000
_cell.length_b   1.000
_cell.length_c   1.000
_cell.angle_alpha   90.00
_cell.angle_beta   90.00
_cell.angle_gamma   90.00
#
_symmetry.space_group_name_H-M   'P 1'
#
loop_
_entity.id
_entity.type
_entity.pdbx_description
1 polymer ?
#
loop_
_entity_poly.entity_id
_entity_poly.type
_entity_poly.pdbx_seq_one_letter_code
_entity_poly.pdbx_strand_id
1 'polypeptide(L)'
;MASTLLYTLVCFTVTIALGSCQNLSCYDCDPRNFGVDCGRPAENNVRSVPCYPEVENGTAVCLSAYFNFTGERINDTGIYRGCKTLRPDVSDFCDWFRQETNALNLTVTSCASCNTTRCNVIKFNPDGTSSAEITSTAIFMLVLNTIFVLLLTGFD
;
A
#
# COMPACT_ATOMS: atom_id res chain seq x y z
N MET A 1 -30.93 26.26 15.92
CA MET A 1 -30.84 24.87 16.41
C MET A 1 -30.53 23.85 15.29
N ALA A 2 -30.40 24.23 14.01
CA ALA A 2 -30.03 23.32 12.93
C ALA A 2 -28.51 23.14 12.74
N SER A 3 -27.69 24.09 13.20
CA SER A 3 -26.23 24.09 12.99
C SER A 3 -25.49 23.04 13.84
N THR A 4 -25.96 22.74 15.06
CA THR A 4 -25.34 21.73 15.94
C THR A 4 -25.60 20.29 15.50
N LEU A 5 -26.64 20.03 14.69
CA LEU A 5 -26.95 18.70 14.15
C LEU A 5 -26.05 18.32 12.98
N LEU A 6 -25.54 19.30 12.23
CA LEU A 6 -24.65 19.07 11.09
C LEU A 6 -23.25 18.67 11.54
N TYR A 7 -22.73 19.31 12.59
CA TYR A 7 -21.41 19.02 13.15
C TYR A 7 -21.31 17.63 13.78
N THR A 8 -22.38 17.14 14.42
CA THR A 8 -22.40 15.79 14.99
C THR A 8 -22.49 14.71 13.91
N LEU A 9 -23.14 14.99 12.78
CA LEU A 9 -23.21 14.06 11.64
C LEU A 9 -21.86 13.90 10.92
N VAL A 10 -21.12 15.00 10.75
CA VAL A 10 -19.76 14.99 10.13
C VAL A 10 -18.75 14.27 11.03
N CYS A 11 -18.88 14.38 12.36
CA CYS A 11 -18.05 13.60 13.29
C CYS A 11 -18.39 12.10 13.26
N PHE A 12 -19.63 11.71 12.93
CA PHE A 12 -20.05 10.29 12.93
C PHE A 12 -19.55 9.50 11.72
N THR A 13 -19.21 10.16 10.61
CA THR A 13 -18.63 9.48 9.43
C THR A 13 -17.13 9.22 9.55
N VAL A 14 -16.44 9.86 10.50
CA VAL A 14 -15.00 9.64 10.72
C VAL A 14 -14.72 8.40 11.58
N THR A 15 -15.72 7.86 12.29
CA THR A 15 -15.55 6.75 13.23
C THR A 15 -15.73 5.33 12.65
N ILE A 16 -16.10 5.16 11.38
CA ILE A 16 -16.41 3.83 10.80
C ILE A 16 -15.22 3.21 10.04
N ALA A 17 -13.97 3.44 10.47
CA ALA A 17 -12.78 2.88 9.83
C ALA A 17 -11.92 1.99 10.75
N LEU A 18 -12.47 1.52 11.87
CA LEU A 18 -11.79 0.59 12.77
C LEU A 18 -12.67 -0.64 12.95
N GLY A 19 -12.44 -1.68 12.15
CA GLY A 19 -13.01 -2.99 12.45
C GLY A 19 -13.58 -3.81 11.30
N SER A 20 -13.33 -3.47 10.03
CA SER A 20 -13.44 -4.52 9.02
C SER A 20 -12.14 -5.30 9.00
N CYS A 21 -12.17 -6.55 9.43
CA CYS A 21 -11.36 -7.61 8.83
C CYS A 21 -11.64 -7.58 7.32
N GLN A 22 -11.07 -6.63 6.59
CA GLN A 22 -11.04 -6.73 5.15
C GLN A 22 -10.15 -7.93 4.88
N ASN A 23 -10.68 -8.91 4.16
CA ASN A 23 -9.87 -9.96 3.56
C ASN A 23 -8.96 -9.28 2.53
N LEU A 24 -7.91 -8.63 3.01
CA LEU A 24 -6.90 -7.99 2.20
C LEU A 24 -6.26 -9.10 1.38
N SER A 25 -6.17 -8.92 0.08
CA SER A 25 -5.36 -9.78 -0.77
C SER A 25 -4.44 -8.96 -1.63
N CYS A 26 -3.22 -9.42 -1.83
CA CYS A 26 -2.18 -8.70 -2.56
C CYS A 26 -1.68 -9.57 -3.71
N TYR A 27 -1.20 -8.94 -4.77
CA TYR A 27 -0.41 -9.68 -5.78
C TYR A 27 0.84 -10.23 -5.10
N ASP A 28 1.15 -11.50 -5.38
CA ASP A 28 2.29 -12.21 -4.80
C ASP A 28 3.16 -12.76 -5.91
N CYS A 29 4.35 -12.17 -6.04
CA CYS A 29 5.30 -12.54 -7.08
C CYS A 29 6.71 -12.03 -6.77
N ASP A 30 7.69 -12.69 -7.34
CA ASP A 30 9.10 -12.36 -7.19
C ASP A 30 9.85 -12.46 -8.53
N PRO A 31 11.05 -11.86 -8.64
CA PRO A 31 11.82 -11.84 -9.88
C PRO A 31 12.26 -13.21 -10.38
N ARG A 32 12.39 -14.23 -9.52
CA ARG A 32 12.83 -15.57 -9.94
C ARG A 32 11.70 -16.36 -10.60
N ASN A 33 10.52 -16.31 -10.00
CA ASN A 33 9.39 -17.12 -10.43
C ASN A 33 8.56 -16.45 -11.52
N PHE A 34 8.55 -15.11 -11.57
CA PHE A 34 7.70 -14.33 -12.47
C PHE A 34 8.46 -13.34 -13.35
N GLY A 35 9.75 -13.07 -13.08
CA GLY A 35 10.57 -12.19 -13.91
C GLY A 35 9.91 -10.84 -14.19
N VAL A 36 9.68 -10.57 -15.48
CA VAL A 36 9.05 -9.32 -15.96
C VAL A 36 7.55 -9.23 -15.65
N ASP A 37 6.89 -10.36 -15.38
CA ASP A 37 5.43 -10.38 -15.20
C ASP A 37 4.99 -9.64 -13.93
N CYS A 38 5.89 -9.56 -12.94
CA CYS A 38 5.71 -8.74 -11.74
C CYS A 38 5.58 -7.23 -12.03
N GLY A 39 6.01 -6.75 -13.20
CA GLY A 39 5.88 -5.34 -13.57
C GLY A 39 4.44 -4.89 -13.72
N ARG A 40 3.57 -5.75 -14.24
CA ARG A 40 2.15 -5.45 -14.54
C ARG A 40 1.26 -6.60 -14.05
N PRO A 41 1.18 -6.82 -12.73
CA PRO A 41 0.62 -8.06 -12.19
C PRO A 41 -0.86 -8.26 -12.53
N ALA A 42 -1.64 -7.18 -12.66
CA ALA A 42 -3.04 -7.24 -13.05
C ALA A 42 -3.22 -7.69 -14.51
N GLU A 43 -2.37 -7.21 -15.42
CA GLU A 43 -2.45 -7.51 -16.85
C GLU A 43 -1.90 -8.90 -17.16
N ASN A 44 -0.89 -9.32 -16.40
CA ASN A 44 -0.23 -10.62 -16.55
C ASN A 44 -0.92 -11.73 -15.75
N ASN A 45 -2.11 -11.47 -15.19
CA ASN A 45 -2.87 -12.43 -14.38
C ASN A 45 -2.05 -13.05 -13.23
N VAL A 46 -1.16 -12.28 -12.62
CA VAL A 46 -0.41 -12.70 -11.44
C VAL A 46 -1.40 -13.00 -10.32
N ARG A 47 -1.19 -14.12 -9.63
CA ARG A 47 -2.08 -14.56 -8.55
C ARG A 47 -2.07 -13.54 -7.41
N SER A 48 -3.25 -13.31 -6.84
CA SER A 48 -3.38 -12.63 -5.54
C SER A 48 -3.57 -13.64 -4.42
N VAL A 49 -2.93 -13.42 -3.28
CA VAL A 49 -3.05 -14.24 -2.07
C VAL A 49 -3.71 -13.46 -0.94
N PRO A 50 -4.54 -14.10 -0.10
CA PRO A 50 -5.08 -13.45 1.10
C PRO A 50 -3.95 -13.18 2.10
N CYS A 51 -4.02 -12.02 2.77
CA CYS A 51 -3.04 -11.59 3.75
C CYS A 51 -3.57 -11.75 5.16
N TYR A 52 -2.68 -12.16 6.06
CA TYR A 52 -2.95 -12.29 7.48
C TYR A 52 -1.81 -11.63 8.25
N PRO A 53 -2.10 -10.80 9.27
CA PRO A 53 -1.07 -10.24 10.12
C PRO A 53 -0.37 -11.36 10.91
N GLU A 54 0.96 -11.36 10.90
CA GLU A 54 1.79 -12.38 11.55
C GLU A 54 2.10 -12.06 13.02
N VAL A 55 1.79 -10.84 13.47
CA VAL A 55 2.02 -10.38 14.84
C VAL A 55 0.74 -9.85 15.47
N GLU A 56 0.63 -9.99 16.79
CA GLU A 56 -0.48 -9.42 17.57
C GLU A 56 -0.51 -7.89 17.43
N ASN A 57 -1.70 -7.33 17.23
CA ASN A 57 -1.92 -5.90 16.93
C ASN A 57 -1.24 -5.38 15.65
N GLY A 58 -0.72 -6.26 14.80
CA GLY A 58 -0.21 -5.90 13.47
C GLY A 58 -1.33 -5.66 12.46
N THR A 59 -1.04 -4.83 11.47
CA THR A 59 -1.93 -4.60 10.32
C THR A 59 -1.35 -5.26 9.07
N ALA A 60 -2.13 -6.07 8.37
CA ALA A 60 -1.71 -6.61 7.07
C ALA A 60 -1.68 -5.49 6.02
N VAL A 61 -0.63 -5.47 5.20
CA VAL A 61 -0.42 -4.49 4.12
C VAL A 61 0.09 -5.18 2.86
N CYS A 62 -0.20 -4.59 1.70
CA CYS A 62 0.41 -5.01 0.44
C CYS A 62 1.71 -4.24 0.22
N LEU A 63 2.77 -4.96 -0.12
CA LEU A 63 4.07 -4.42 -0.47
C LEU A 63 4.32 -4.49 -1.98
N SER A 64 5.02 -3.48 -2.49
CA SER A 64 5.70 -3.46 -3.78
C SER A 64 7.10 -2.92 -3.57
N ALA A 65 8.12 -3.70 -3.91
CA ALA A 65 9.50 -3.28 -3.77
C ALA A 65 10.30 -3.66 -5.01
N TYR A 66 11.20 -2.79 -5.44
CA TYR A 66 12.23 -3.14 -6.38
C TYR A 66 13.50 -3.46 -5.58
N PHE A 67 14.02 -4.68 -5.73
CA PHE A 67 15.24 -5.07 -5.05
C PHE A 67 16.32 -5.56 -6.00
N ASN A 68 17.55 -5.49 -5.51
CA ASN A 68 18.71 -6.18 -6.03
C ASN A 68 19.25 -7.11 -4.94
N PHE A 69 19.20 -8.42 -5.20
CA PHE A 69 19.80 -9.46 -4.39
C PHE A 69 21.15 -9.83 -4.97
N THR A 70 22.21 -9.65 -4.20
CA THR A 70 23.58 -10.01 -4.59
C THR A 70 24.07 -11.13 -3.69
N GLY A 71 23.94 -12.38 -4.14
CA GLY A 71 24.42 -13.55 -3.43
C GLY A 71 25.71 -14.12 -4.05
N GLU A 72 26.41 -14.99 -3.31
CA GLU A 72 27.64 -15.63 -3.80
C GLU A 72 27.42 -16.49 -5.06
N ARG A 73 26.19 -16.97 -5.29
CA ARG A 73 25.85 -17.91 -6.37
C ARG A 73 24.72 -17.45 -7.29
N ILE A 74 23.89 -16.51 -6.85
CA ILE A 74 22.71 -16.06 -7.59
C ILE A 74 22.58 -14.55 -7.38
N ASN A 75 22.51 -13.82 -8.49
CA ASN A 75 22.18 -12.41 -8.52
C ASN A 75 20.80 -12.26 -9.16
N ASP A 76 19.86 -11.67 -8.43
CA ASP A 76 18.52 -11.41 -8.95
C ASP A 76 18.16 -9.97 -8.72
N THR A 77 17.54 -9.35 -9.72
CA THR A 77 17.06 -7.99 -9.63
C THR A 77 15.66 -7.95 -10.22
N GLY A 78 14.76 -7.23 -9.55
CA GLY A 78 13.44 -6.98 -10.09
C GLY A 78 12.43 -6.58 -9.04
N ILE A 79 11.17 -6.76 -9.43
CA ILE A 79 10.02 -6.34 -8.64
C ILE A 79 9.52 -7.51 -7.80
N TYR A 80 9.36 -7.25 -6.52
CA TYR A 80 8.69 -8.13 -5.58
C TYR A 80 7.38 -7.52 -5.10
N ARG A 81 6.38 -8.36 -4.98
CA ARG A 81 5.05 -8.02 -4.50
C ARG A 81 4.59 -9.10 -3.53
N GLY A 82 3.93 -8.71 -2.44
CA GLY A 82 3.41 -9.68 -1.50
C GLY A 82 2.72 -9.04 -0.30
N CYS A 83 2.21 -9.89 0.60
CA CYS A 83 1.67 -9.48 1.88
C CYS A 83 2.81 -9.23 2.90
N LYS A 84 2.65 -8.21 3.74
CA LYS A 84 3.51 -7.97 4.90
C LYS A 84 2.68 -7.51 6.09
N THR A 85 3.28 -7.57 7.28
CA THR A 85 2.67 -7.07 8.51
C THR A 85 3.35 -5.77 8.92
N LEU A 86 2.58 -4.69 8.99
CA LEU A 86 3.00 -3.44 9.61
C LEU A 86 2.78 -3.55 11.12
N ARG A 87 3.87 -3.46 11.88
CA ARG A 87 3.81 -3.43 13.35
C ARG A 87 3.42 -2.03 13.83
N PRO A 88 2.73 -1.91 14.98
CA PRO A 88 2.24 -0.61 15.47
C PRO A 88 3.36 0.36 15.89
N ASP A 89 4.57 -0.15 16.16
CA ASP A 89 5.76 0.63 16.52
C ASP A 89 6.54 1.16 15.30
N VAL A 90 6.12 0.79 14.08
CA VAL A 90 6.80 1.20 12.84
C VAL A 90 6.14 2.45 12.26
N SER A 91 6.88 3.56 12.23
CA SER A 91 6.40 4.84 11.68
C SER A 91 6.51 4.93 10.15
N ASP A 92 7.57 4.37 9.57
CA ASP A 92 7.76 4.23 8.12
C ASP A 92 8.00 2.76 7.77
N PHE A 93 7.02 2.18 7.06
CA PHE A 93 7.06 0.77 6.68
C PHE A 93 8.25 0.43 5.77
N CYS A 94 8.59 1.32 4.83
CA CYS A 94 9.61 1.04 3.82
C CYS A 94 11.02 1.18 4.40
N ASP A 95 11.23 2.11 5.32
CA ASP A 95 12.50 2.21 6.05
C ASP A 95 12.72 1.02 6.97
N TRP A 96 11.68 0.57 7.68
CA TRP A 96 11.75 -0.67 8.44
C TRP A 96 12.04 -1.87 7.53
N PHE A 97 11.33 -2.01 6.41
CA PHE A 97 11.50 -3.13 5.48
C PHE A 97 12.93 -3.18 4.91
N ARG A 98 13.49 -2.02 4.52
CA ARG A 98 14.90 -1.90 4.09
C ARG A 98 15.85 -2.43 5.15
N GLN A 99 15.68 -2.00 6.40
CA GLN A 99 16.54 -2.42 7.52
C GLN A 99 16.48 -3.93 7.74
N GLU A 100 15.26 -4.49 7.74
CA GLU A 100 15.04 -5.94 7.91
C GLU A 100 15.74 -6.75 6.81
N THR A 101 15.63 -6.28 5.56
CA THR A 101 16.20 -6.99 4.40
C THR A 101 17.70 -6.81 4.20
N ASN A 102 18.30 -5.74 4.75
CA ASN A 102 19.72 -5.46 4.60
C ASN A 102 20.59 -6.57 5.20
N ALA A 103 20.09 -7.26 6.24
CA ALA A 103 20.75 -8.42 6.85
C ALA A 103 20.85 -9.64 5.90
N LEU A 104 20.16 -9.62 4.75
CA LEU A 104 20.04 -10.75 3.82
C LEU A 104 20.75 -10.51 2.47
N ASN A 105 21.70 -9.58 2.39
CA ASN A 105 22.34 -9.16 1.12
C ASN A 105 21.33 -8.70 0.04
N LEU A 106 20.21 -8.15 0.50
CA LEU A 106 19.15 -7.64 -0.35
C LEU A 106 19.10 -6.12 -0.21
N THR A 107 19.34 -5.42 -1.32
CA THR A 107 19.23 -3.97 -1.40
C THR A 107 17.87 -3.61 -1.97
N VAL A 108 17.05 -2.89 -1.21
CA VAL A 108 15.74 -2.38 -1.66
C VAL A 108 15.90 -0.97 -2.22
N THR A 109 15.90 -0.84 -3.55
CA THR A 109 16.06 0.44 -4.26
C THR A 109 14.85 1.34 -4.06
N SER A 110 13.66 0.77 -4.21
CA SER A 110 12.41 1.48 -3.99
C SER A 110 11.38 0.57 -3.35
N CYS A 111 10.49 1.19 -2.60
CA CYS A 111 9.49 0.50 -1.81
C CYS A 111 8.24 1.36 -1.73
N ALA A 112 7.10 0.71 -1.73
CA ALA A 112 5.83 1.31 -1.42
C ALA A 112 4.88 0.27 -0.83
N SER A 113 4.00 0.72 0.06
CA SER A 113 2.99 -0.10 0.71
C SER A 113 1.62 0.55 0.62
N CYS A 114 0.58 -0.28 0.65
CA CYS A 114 -0.81 0.15 0.62
C CYS A 114 -1.71 -0.87 1.34
N ASN A 115 -2.91 -0.44 1.75
CA ASN A 115 -3.78 -1.19 2.68
C ASN A 115 -5.14 -1.57 2.06
N THR A 116 -5.24 -1.61 0.73
CA THR A 116 -6.45 -2.04 0.01
C THR A 116 -6.17 -3.25 -0.87
N THR A 117 -7.20 -4.04 -1.19
CA THR A 117 -7.01 -5.27 -1.96
C THR A 117 -6.40 -5.00 -3.34
N ARG A 118 -5.34 -5.74 -3.69
CA ARG A 118 -4.62 -5.70 -4.96
C ARG A 118 -4.06 -4.32 -5.32
N CYS A 119 -3.83 -3.47 -4.32
CA CYS A 119 -3.32 -2.11 -4.52
C CYS A 119 -1.84 -2.04 -4.87
N ASN A 120 -1.10 -3.13 -4.66
CA ASN A 120 0.34 -3.20 -4.88
C ASN A 120 0.66 -3.40 -6.36
N VAL A 121 0.19 -2.48 -7.22
CA VAL A 121 0.40 -2.45 -8.68
C VAL A 121 1.35 -1.33 -9.11
N ILE A 122 2.02 -0.70 -8.14
CA ILE A 122 2.93 0.43 -8.37
C ILE A 122 3.97 0.03 -9.42
N LYS A 123 4.14 0.90 -10.40
CA LYS A 123 5.08 0.73 -11.51
C LYS A 123 6.46 1.19 -11.07
N PHE A 124 7.46 0.40 -11.44
CA PHE A 124 8.87 0.72 -11.26
C PHE A 124 9.52 0.86 -12.62
N ASN A 125 10.37 1.87 -12.76
CA ASN A 125 11.24 2.04 -13.89
C ASN A 125 12.33 0.94 -13.88
N PRO A 126 13.00 0.69 -15.02
CA PRO A 126 14.07 -0.31 -15.11
C PRO A 126 15.24 -0.06 -14.14
N ASP A 127 15.49 1.20 -13.76
CA ASP A 127 16.49 1.61 -12.77
C ASP A 127 16.04 1.40 -11.32
N GLY A 128 14.83 0.89 -11.11
CA GLY A 128 14.23 0.67 -9.81
C GLY A 128 13.66 1.93 -9.17
N THR A 129 13.54 3.06 -9.86
CA THR A 129 12.79 4.21 -9.34
C THR A 129 11.29 3.98 -9.47
N SER A 130 10.48 4.45 -8.52
CA SER A 130 9.01 4.36 -8.63
C SER A 130 8.49 5.49 -9.51
N SER A 131 7.71 5.15 -10.54
CA SER A 131 6.91 6.14 -11.25
C SER A 131 5.67 6.38 -10.39
N ALA A 132 5.68 7.43 -9.58
CA ALA A 132 4.61 7.73 -8.64
C ALA A 132 3.28 8.02 -9.37
N GLU A 133 2.46 7.00 -9.58
CA GLU A 133 1.01 7.17 -9.68
C GLU A 133 0.47 7.02 -8.26
N ILE A 134 0.54 8.11 -7.49
CA ILE A 134 -0.20 8.22 -6.24
C ILE A 134 -1.68 8.28 -6.66
N THR A 135 -2.34 7.14 -6.83
CA THR A 135 -3.81 7.11 -6.87
C THR A 135 -4.30 7.37 -5.46
N SER A 136 -4.17 8.62 -5.03
CA SER A 136 -4.74 9.13 -3.80
C SER A 136 -6.24 9.29 -4.01
N THR A 137 -6.96 8.17 -3.95
CA THR A 137 -8.41 8.16 -3.80
C THR A 137 -8.83 8.89 -2.51
N ALA A 138 -7.93 9.01 -1.53
CA ALA A 138 -8.11 9.80 -0.32
C ALA A 138 -8.19 11.32 -0.58
N ILE A 139 -7.37 11.88 -1.50
CA ILE A 139 -7.44 13.31 -1.86
C ILE A 139 -8.76 13.62 -2.58
N PHE A 140 -9.25 12.71 -3.42
CA PHE A 140 -10.51 12.93 -4.14
C PHE A 140 -11.72 13.02 -3.21
N MET A 141 -11.77 12.18 -2.16
CA MET A 141 -12.83 12.24 -1.14
C MET A 141 -12.72 13.48 -0.25
N LEU A 142 -11.52 14.00 0.02
CA LEU A 142 -11.31 15.22 0.79
C LEU A 142 -11.74 16.48 0.01
N VAL A 143 -11.45 16.51 -1.30
CA VAL A 143 -11.87 17.59 -2.20
C VAL A 143 -13.37 17.58 -2.42
N LEU A 144 -14.00 16.42 -2.59
CA LEU A 144 -15.46 16.32 -2.69
C LEU A 144 -16.17 16.74 -1.40
N ASN A 145 -15.66 16.36 -0.23
CA ASN A 145 -16.24 16.77 1.05
C ASN A 145 -16.09 18.28 1.30
N THR A 146 -14.95 18.89 0.95
CA THR A 146 -14.78 20.35 1.06
C THR A 146 -15.70 21.12 0.11
N ILE A 147 -15.88 20.63 -1.13
CA ILE A 147 -16.85 21.20 -2.09
C ILE A 147 -18.28 21.07 -1.56
N PHE A 148 -18.65 19.92 -1.00
CA PHE A 148 -19.99 19.69 -0.47
C PHE A 148 -20.31 20.60 0.74
N VAL A 149 -19.34 20.79 1.64
CA VAL A 149 -19.46 21.74 2.75
C VAL A 149 -19.61 23.17 2.23
N LEU A 150 -18.79 23.58 1.25
CA LEU A 150 -18.87 24.92 0.66
C LEU A 150 -20.23 25.19 -0.02
N LEU A 151 -20.78 24.20 -0.74
CA LEU A 151 -22.11 24.30 -1.36
C LEU A 151 -23.25 24.36 -0.32
N LEU A 152 -23.11 23.67 0.81
CA LEU A 152 -24.09 23.72 1.90
C LEU A 152 -24.01 25.00 2.75
N THR A 153 -22.84 25.64 2.81
CA THR A 153 -22.62 26.87 3.60
C THR A 153 -22.69 28.17 2.79
N GLY A 154 -22.95 28.10 1.48
CA GLY A 154 -22.78 29.24 0.57
C GLY A 154 -23.79 29.31 -0.58
N PHE A 155 -25.06 29.54 -0.22
CA PHE A 155 -25.99 30.39 -0.97
C PHE A 155 -26.83 31.15 0.07
N ASP A 156 -26.22 32.20 0.64
CA ASP A 156 -26.90 33.39 1.15
C ASP A 156 -26.12 34.61 0.62
#